data_AF-A0A419X3J1-F1
#
_entry.id   AF-A0A419X3J1-F1
#
_cell.length_a   1.000
_cell.length_b   1.000
_cell.length_c   1.000
_cell.angle_alpha   90.00
_cell.angle_beta   90.00
_cell.angle_gamma   90.00
#
_symmetry.space_group_name_H-M   'P 1'
#
loop_
_entity.id
_entity.type
_entity.pdbx_description
1 polymer ?
#
loop_
_entity_poly.entity_id
_entity_poly.type
_entity_poly.pdbx_seq_one_letter_code
_entity_poly.pdbx_strand_id
1 'polypeptide(L)'
;MKAWIEIEDEIKNLTLSAKFQDEGIKAIAINYVLKTKKEGRSGSSISTQQGKFISPINKQYTLFEVRMNLSKKDDLSVKLFVYHNKQLVAQD
;
A
#
# COMPACT_ATOMS: atom_id res chain seq x y z
N MET A 1 13.52 -3.95 6.97
CA MET A 1 12.40 -3.83 6.01
C MET A 1 11.42 -2.82 6.55
N LYS A 2 10.96 -1.90 5.70
CA LYS A 2 9.97 -0.89 6.03
C LYS A 2 8.92 -0.86 4.92
N ALA A 3 7.67 -0.67 5.31
CA ALA A 3 6.57 -0.44 4.40
C ALA A 3 5.76 0.73 4.93
N TRP A 4 5.21 1.55 4.04
CA TRP A 4 4.37 2.68 4.41
C TRP A 4 3.43 3.01 3.27
N ILE A 5 2.35 3.70 3.62
CA ILE A 5 1.36 4.24 2.71
C ILE A 5 1.71 5.72 2.52
N GLU A 6 1.92 6.10 1.27
CA GLU A 6 2.11 7.48 0.86
C GLU A 6 0.83 7.96 0.20
N ILE A 7 0.35 9.11 0.66
CA ILE A 7 -0.85 9.76 0.16
C ILE A 7 -0.44 11.13 -0.37
N GLU A 8 -0.61 11.32 -1.67
CA GLU A 8 -0.29 12.57 -2.37
C GLU A 8 -1.57 13.16 -2.98
N ASP A 9 -1.51 14.44 -3.35
CA ASP A 9 -2.56 15.24 -3.98
C ASP A 9 -3.73 15.72 -3.10
N GLU A 10 -4.54 16.59 -3.70
CA GLU A 10 -5.78 17.10 -3.12
C GLU A 10 -6.90 16.04 -3.12
N ILE A 11 -7.78 16.18 -2.14
CA ILE A 11 -8.90 15.26 -1.79
C ILE A 11 -9.65 14.68 -3.00
N LYS A 12 -9.82 15.43 -4.10
CA LYS A 12 -10.56 14.97 -5.29
C LYS A 12 -9.80 14.04 -6.24
N ASN A 13 -8.47 14.01 -6.20
CA ASN A 13 -7.62 13.19 -7.08
C ASN A 13 -6.47 12.56 -6.27
N LEU A 14 -6.79 12.00 -5.11
CA LEU A 14 -5.80 11.48 -4.18
C LEU A 14 -5.06 10.29 -4.82
N THR A 15 -3.74 10.37 -4.82
CA THR A 15 -2.87 9.27 -5.24
C THR A 15 -2.42 8.51 -4.00
N LEU A 16 -2.77 7.23 -3.93
CA LEU A 16 -2.36 6.33 -2.87
C LEU A 16 -1.28 5.38 -3.39
N SER A 17 -0.13 5.41 -2.75
CA SER A 17 1.01 4.55 -3.04
C SER A 17 1.34 3.65 -1.85
N ALA A 18 1.46 2.35 -2.08
CA ALA A 18 2.09 1.44 -1.12
C ALA A 18 3.58 1.38 -1.42
N LYS A 19 4.41 1.82 -0.48
CA LYS A 19 5.87 1.82 -0.62
C LYS A 19 6.51 0.73 0.21
N PHE A 20 7.66 0.27 -0.24
CA PHE A 20 8.49 -0.69 0.47
C PHE A 20 9.97 -0.39 0.28
N GLN A 21 10.75 -0.58 1.33
CA GLN A 21 12.19 -0.50 1.31
C GLN A 21 12.79 -1.69 2.06
N ASP A 22 13.69 -2.38 1.37
CA ASP A 22 14.58 -3.36 1.99
C ASP A 22 16.01 -2.82 2.01
N GLU A 23 16.62 -2.82 3.20
CA GLU A 23 18.01 -2.43 3.45
C GLU A 23 18.93 -3.67 3.48
N GLY A 24 18.40 -4.83 3.06
CA GLY A 24 19.13 -6.09 2.94
C GLY A 24 20.17 -6.10 1.82
N ILE A 25 21.15 -6.99 1.95
CA ILE A 25 22.24 -7.20 0.98
C ILE A 25 21.89 -8.14 -0.18
N LYS A 26 20.67 -8.69 -0.20
CA LYS A 26 20.21 -9.63 -1.23
C LYS A 26 18.79 -9.29 -1.66
N ALA A 27 18.47 -9.59 -2.91
CA ALA A 27 17.10 -9.49 -3.38
C ALA A 27 16.22 -10.51 -2.67
N ILE A 28 15.01 -10.09 -2.27
CA ILE A 28 14.04 -10.94 -1.59
C ILE A 28 12.73 -10.96 -2.35
N ALA A 29 12.09 -12.12 -2.41
CA ALA A 29 10.71 -12.23 -2.88
C ALA A 29 9.76 -11.91 -1.73
N ILE A 30 8.90 -10.93 -1.93
CA ILE A 30 7.84 -10.56 -0.99
C ILE A 30 6.47 -10.75 -1.62
N ASN A 31 5.48 -11.01 -0.77
CA ASN A 31 4.07 -10.90 -1.12
C ASN A 31 3.50 -9.72 -0.34
N TYR A 32 2.68 -8.89 -0.97
CA TYR A 32 2.00 -7.81 -0.29
C TYR A 32 0.48 -7.96 -0.38
N VAL A 33 -0.21 -7.44 0.62
CA VAL A 33 -1.66 -7.32 0.67
C VAL A 33 -2.00 -5.89 1.09
N LEU A 34 -2.66 -5.16 0.20
CA LEU A 34 -3.18 -3.82 0.46
C LEU A 34 -4.70 -3.90 0.58
N LYS A 35 -5.24 -3.46 1.71
CA LYS A 35 -6.68 -3.36 1.96
C LYS A 35 -7.06 -1.90 2.02
N THR A 36 -8.04 -1.49 1.23
CA THR A 36 -8.63 -0.16 1.31
C THR A 36 -10.11 -0.27 1.63
N LYS A 37 -10.58 0.58 2.53
CA LYS A 37 -11.99 0.78 2.84
C LYS A 37 -12.28 2.25 2.72
N LYS A 38 -13.19 2.60 1.83
CA LYS A 38 -13.70 3.96 1.66
C LYS A 38 -15.15 3.98 2.12
N GLU A 39 -15.51 4.92 2.98
CA GLU A 39 -16.88 5.14 3.42
C GLU A 39 -17.29 6.57 3.08
N GLY A 40 -18.35 6.73 2.29
CA GLY A 40 -18.87 8.03 1.91
C GLY A 40 -20.38 8.07 1.98
N ARG A 41 -20.96 9.25 1.72
CA ARG A 41 -22.43 9.44 1.76
C ARG A 41 -23.18 8.49 0.80
N SER A 42 -22.58 8.19 -0.34
CA SER A 42 -23.19 7.34 -1.38
C SER A 42 -22.99 5.84 -1.16
N GLY A 43 -22.27 5.45 -0.10
CA GLY A 43 -22.01 4.05 0.24
C GLY A 43 -20.56 3.79 0.64
N SER A 44 -20.27 2.51 0.93
CA SER A 44 -18.94 2.02 1.27
C SER A 44 -18.37 1.14 0.17
N SER A 45 -17.07 1.24 -0.09
CA SER A 45 -16.34 0.28 -0.92
C SER A 45 -15.16 -0.30 -0.16
N ILE A 46 -14.94 -1.60 -0.37
CA ILE A 46 -13.79 -2.32 0.17
C ILE A 46 -13.04 -2.92 -1.02
N SER A 47 -11.73 -2.73 -1.07
CA SER A 47 -10.87 -3.39 -2.05
C SER A 47 -9.73 -4.10 -1.34
N THR A 48 -9.35 -5.27 -1.87
CA THR A 48 -8.15 -5.98 -1.44
C THR A 48 -7.31 -6.26 -2.67
N GLN A 49 -6.09 -5.77 -2.66
CA GLN A 49 -5.11 -5.94 -3.71
C GLN A 49 -3.95 -6.77 -3.18
N GLN A 50 -3.47 -7.70 -3.99
CA GLN A 50 -2.38 -8.59 -3.60
C GLN A 50 -1.41 -8.74 -4.76
N GLY A 51 -0.13 -8.82 -4.45
CA GLY A 51 0.90 -8.97 -5.46
C GLY A 51 2.16 -9.62 -4.92
N LYS A 52 3.00 -10.07 -5.85
CA LYS A 52 4.35 -10.55 -5.56
C LYS A 52 5.35 -9.58 -6.14
N PHE A 53 6.41 -9.31 -5.42
CA PHE A 53 7.47 -8.41 -5.85
C PHE A 53 8.82 -8.97 -5.45
N ILE A 54 9.81 -8.85 -6.34
CA ILE A 54 11.20 -9.15 -6.00
C ILE A 54 11.84 -7.81 -5.68
N SER A 55 12.12 -7.56 -4.40
CA SER A 55 12.77 -6.33 -3.96
C SER A 55 14.23 -6.35 -4.37
N PRO A 56 14.68 -5.43 -5.24
CA PRO A 56 16.10 -5.23 -5.48
C PRO A 56 16.80 -4.59 -4.27
N ILE A 57 18.11 -4.75 -4.21
CA ILE A 57 18.98 -4.41 -3.07
C ILE A 57 18.99 -2.90 -2.81
N ASN A 58 18.87 -2.49 -1.54
CA ASN A 58 19.05 -1.12 -1.04
C ASN A 58 18.28 -0.03 -1.80
N LYS A 59 17.04 -0.31 -2.18
CA LYS A 59 16.22 0.66 -2.91
C LYS A 59 14.78 0.67 -2.41
N GLN A 60 14.14 1.82 -2.58
CA GLN A 60 12.72 2.03 -2.34
C GLN A 60 11.91 1.73 -3.60
N TYR A 61 10.73 1.16 -3.42
CA TYR A 61 9.84 0.79 -4.51
C TYR A 61 8.38 1.07 -4.18
N THR A 62 7.63 1.40 -5.22
CA THR A 62 6.16 1.41 -5.19
C THR A 62 5.67 0.00 -5.50
N LEU A 63 5.05 -0.65 -4.52
CA LEU A 63 4.42 -1.96 -4.68
C LEU A 63 3.11 -1.87 -5.45
N PHE A 64 2.39 -0.76 -5.23
CA PHE A 64 1.09 -0.50 -5.79
C PHE A 64 0.82 1.01 -5.80
N GLU A 65 0.11 1.48 -6.82
CA GLU A 65 -0.34 2.86 -6.94
C GLU A 65 -1.79 2.88 -7.46
N VAL A 66 -2.64 3.69 -6.83
CA VAL A 66 -4.00 3.92 -7.33
C VAL A 66 -4.40 5.37 -7.14
N ARG A 67 -5.12 5.90 -8.13
CA ARG A 67 -5.82 7.17 -8.02
C ARG A 67 -7.24 6.92 -7.53
N MET A 68 -7.63 7.66 -6.51
CA MET A 68 -8.97 7.57 -5.95
C MET A 68 -9.58 8.95 -5.72
N ASN A 69 -10.86 9.04 -5.98
CA ASN A 69 -11.62 10.24 -5.68
C ASN A 69 -12.10 10.15 -4.23
N LEU A 70 -11.65 11.06 -3.38
CA LEU A 70 -12.18 11.24 -2.03
C LEU A 70 -12.99 12.53 -1.95
N SER A 71 -13.97 12.58 -1.06
CA SER A 71 -14.63 13.81 -0.63
C SER A 71 -14.10 14.20 0.75
N LYS A 72 -14.23 15.47 1.14
CA LYS A 72 -13.91 15.95 2.51
C LYS A 72 -14.70 15.25 3.61
N LYS A 73 -15.80 14.59 3.26
CA LYS A 73 -16.69 13.86 4.17
C LYS A 73 -16.56 12.34 4.03
N ASP A 74 -15.66 11.87 3.17
CA ASP A 74 -15.42 10.45 3.03
C ASP A 74 -14.32 10.05 4.01
N ASP A 75 -14.50 8.91 4.68
CA ASP A 75 -13.48 8.28 5.50
C ASP A 75 -12.72 7.25 4.66
N LEU A 76 -11.40 7.29 4.74
CA LEU A 76 -10.50 6.33 4.08
C LEU A 76 -9.67 5.60 5.13
N SER A 77 -9.77 4.28 5.14
CA SER A 77 -8.91 3.39 5.90
C SER A 77 -8.09 2.53 4.95
N VAL A 78 -6.78 2.49 5.18
CA VAL A 78 -5.83 1.76 4.35
C VAL A 78 -4.98 0.90 5.27
N LYS A 79 -4.72 -0.35 4.87
CA LYS A 79 -3.80 -1.24 5.57
C LYS A 79 -2.92 -1.97 4.58
N LEU A 80 -1.62 -1.96 4.82
CA LEU A 80 -0.61 -2.65 4.05
C LEU A 80 0.02 -3.75 4.90
N PHE A 81 0.14 -4.95 4.33
CA PHE A 81 0.85 -6.07 4.94
C PHE A 81 1.86 -6.61 3.95
N VAL A 82 3.11 -6.77 4.38
CA VAL A 82 4.19 -7.32 3.55
C VAL A 82 4.72 -8.59 4.19
N TYR A 83 4.82 -9.64 3.39
CA TYR A 83 5.22 -10.97 3.82
C TYR A 83 6.47 -11.44 3.09
N HIS A 84 7.42 -12.01 3.81
CA HIS A 84 8.55 -12.76 3.27
C HIS A 84 8.52 -14.18 3.86
N ASN A 85 8.65 -15.22 3.03
CA ASN A 85 8.57 -16.62 3.48
C ASN A 85 7.36 -16.94 4.37
N LYS A 86 6.20 -16.36 4.03
CA LYS A 86 4.92 -16.44 4.80
C LYS A 86 4.94 -15.79 6.18
N GLN A 87 6.00 -15.08 6.55
CA GLN A 87 6.08 -14.29 7.79
C GLN A 87 5.82 -12.82 7.49
N LEU A 88 5.05 -12.15 8.36
CA LEU A 88 4.82 -10.71 8.28
C LEU A 88 6.12 -9.98 8.64
N VAL A 89 6.63 -9.15 7.73
CA VAL A 89 7.91 -8.44 7.89
C VAL A 89 7.76 -6.92 7.94
N ALA A 90 6.65 -6.38 7.44
CA ALA A 90 6.32 -4.95 7.54
C ALA A 90 4.80 -4.75 7.41
N GLN A 91 4.28 -3.68 8.01
CA GLN A 91 2.89 -3.27 7.90
C GLN A 91 2.73 -1.77 8.14
N ASP A 92 1.62 -1.22 7.65
CA ASP A 92 1.15 0.15 7.91
C ASP A 92 -0.38 0.18 7.88
#